data_AF-B3SBL2-F1
#
_entry.id   AF-B3SBL2-F1
#
_cell.length_a   1.000
_cell.length_b   1.000
_cell.length_c   1.000
_cell.angle_alpha   90.00
_cell.angle_beta   90.00
_cell.angle_gamma   90.00
#
_symmetry.space_group_name_H-M   'P 1'
#
loop_
_entity.id
_entity.type
_entity.pdbx_description
1 polymer ?
#
loop_
_entity_poly.entity_id
_entity_poly.type
_entity_poly.pdbx_seq_one_letter_code
_entity_poly.pdbx_strand_id
1 'polypeptide(L)'
;MASLIKSQIIKNLARYTKNLSADNVNLSLFKGEGEFLNLQLDENVLHSVLHMPQWLRIEKVTCNRVSWKIPWTKLKTEAIAIKFDAIYVEISAIGPNDKPNSSVQLANTTSTKYGFIDKVIDSICFSINSVDIKFGSPGFQALLHASRIQLRSTNPLWQVADLRSTRIVHDKSDQVIFFKEVLLSAIKLEASVTAGCEDKPTPLRLITSHSSLKITVKKRISDSGIICGKLELVLDDILWVLSEKQLKASVAFVKSVVDIMRQSHEHTRNTTKDDKQTTGSTNSEKNPMKYDLETPYAQSPVNMSDKPIDRLFWRYNVLETSFHIVTSRIDFHFCGGLQSRRDSSTMQVLLDRLSLDYYPEHIAGATRQHWQKHDNISLSRSTWSHQLLTSFFDNNPHLNGYKKFLFEGALLMR
;
A
#
# COMPACT_ATOMS: atom_id res chain seq x y z
N MET A 1 29.19 -10.26 -12.18
CA MET A 1 27.75 -9.91 -12.07
C MET A 1 27.04 -10.68 -10.96
N ALA A 2 27.09 -12.02 -10.93
CA ALA A 2 26.49 -12.79 -9.81
C ALA A 2 27.05 -12.38 -8.44
N SER A 3 28.35 -12.10 -8.32
CA SER A 3 28.99 -11.59 -7.09
C SER A 3 28.46 -10.23 -6.62
N LEU A 4 28.13 -9.31 -7.55
CA LEU A 4 27.54 -8.01 -7.24
C LEU A 4 26.11 -8.15 -6.72
N ILE A 5 25.28 -8.97 -7.39
CA ILE A 5 23.91 -9.26 -6.95
C ILE A 5 23.94 -9.95 -5.57
N LYS A 6 24.87 -10.88 -5.36
CA LYS A 6 25.11 -11.53 -4.05
C LYS A 6 25.41 -10.51 -2.96
N SER A 7 26.39 -9.62 -3.19
CA SER A 7 26.77 -8.60 -2.20
C SER A 7 25.62 -7.64 -1.89
N GLN A 8 24.84 -7.24 -2.90
CA GLN A 8 23.68 -6.37 -2.73
C GLN A 8 22.56 -7.05 -1.93
N ILE A 9 22.25 -8.32 -2.23
CA ILE A 9 21.22 -9.07 -1.49
C ILE A 9 21.64 -9.25 -0.03
N ILE A 10 22.91 -9.60 0.25
CA ILE A 10 23.43 -9.79 1.61
C ILE A 10 23.39 -8.49 2.41
N LYS A 11 23.91 -7.40 1.84
CA LYS A 11 23.91 -6.08 2.50
C LYS A 11 22.50 -5.62 2.81
N ASN A 12 21.56 -5.83 1.88
CA ASN A 12 20.18 -5.49 2.09
C ASN A 12 19.57 -6.37 3.19
N LEU A 13 19.70 -7.70 3.12
CA LEU A 13 19.16 -8.60 4.15
C LEU A 13 19.70 -8.30 5.55
N ALA A 14 21.03 -8.19 5.70
CA ALA A 14 21.67 -7.90 6.98
C ALA A 14 21.19 -6.57 7.60
N ARG A 15 20.88 -5.58 6.76
CA ARG A 15 20.35 -4.27 7.21
C ARG A 15 18.98 -4.36 7.86
N TYR A 16 18.16 -5.35 7.49
CA TYR A 16 16.80 -5.51 8.00
C TYR A 16 16.72 -6.43 9.22
N THR A 17 17.84 -6.98 9.69
CA THR A 17 17.87 -8.09 10.66
C THR A 17 18.82 -7.78 11.81
N LYS A 18 18.38 -8.03 13.05
CA LYS A 18 19.21 -7.80 14.25
C LYS A 18 20.23 -8.90 14.49
N ASN A 19 19.91 -10.12 14.08
CA ASN A 19 20.60 -11.35 14.49
C ASN A 19 21.28 -12.12 13.34
N LEU A 20 21.47 -11.49 12.17
CA LEU A 20 22.30 -12.07 11.10
C LEU A 20 23.61 -11.31 10.97
N SER A 21 24.73 -12.05 11.05
CA SER A 21 26.04 -11.57 10.60
C SER A 21 26.20 -11.84 9.09
N ALA A 22 26.93 -10.97 8.39
CA ALA A 22 27.18 -11.12 6.95
C ALA A 22 27.88 -12.46 6.60
N ASP A 23 28.63 -13.03 7.55
CA ASP A 23 29.41 -14.25 7.36
C ASP A 23 28.55 -15.52 7.34
N ASN A 24 27.52 -15.60 8.19
CA ASN A 24 26.57 -16.73 8.22
C ASN A 24 25.69 -16.80 6.96
N VAL A 25 25.50 -15.64 6.31
CA VAL A 25 24.66 -15.49 5.11
C VAL A 25 25.40 -15.89 3.83
N ASN A 26 26.74 -15.82 3.83
CA ASN A 26 27.55 -16.05 2.64
C ASN A 26 27.42 -17.48 2.09
N LEU A 27 27.60 -18.52 2.91
CA LEU A 27 27.75 -19.91 2.43
C LEU A 27 26.50 -20.50 1.76
N SER A 28 25.31 -20.17 2.25
CA SER A 28 24.04 -20.68 1.72
C SER A 28 23.60 -19.94 0.45
N LEU A 29 23.85 -18.62 0.35
CA LEU A 29 23.59 -17.87 -0.90
C LEU A 29 24.49 -18.30 -2.07
N PHE A 30 25.70 -18.82 -1.81
CA PHE A 30 26.57 -19.33 -2.87
C PHE A 30 25.94 -20.50 -3.65
N LYS A 31 25.18 -21.37 -2.97
CA LYS A 31 24.48 -22.51 -3.58
C LYS A 31 23.18 -22.11 -4.27
N GLY A 32 22.71 -20.89 -4.05
CA GLY A 32 21.42 -20.39 -4.58
C GLY A 32 20.21 -20.89 -3.81
N GLU A 33 20.39 -21.69 -2.77
CA GLU A 33 19.32 -22.16 -1.89
C GLU A 33 19.80 -22.10 -0.44
N GLY A 34 18.92 -21.69 0.45
CA GLY A 34 19.26 -21.57 1.87
C GLY A 34 18.05 -21.27 2.73
N GLU A 35 18.29 -21.30 4.03
CA GLU A 35 17.29 -20.95 5.04
C GLU A 35 17.92 -20.26 6.25
N PHE A 36 17.11 -19.45 6.93
CA PHE A 36 17.35 -18.92 8.26
C PHE A 36 16.18 -19.28 9.16
N LEU A 37 16.49 -19.51 10.44
CA LEU A 37 15.51 -19.80 11.48
C LEU A 37 15.53 -18.67 12.50
N ASN A 38 14.35 -18.39 13.07
CA ASN A 38 14.14 -17.44 14.18
C ASN A 38 14.77 -16.06 13.92
N LEU A 39 14.46 -15.50 12.75
CA LEU A 39 14.93 -14.19 12.34
C LEU A 39 14.24 -13.10 13.17
N GLN A 40 15.02 -12.14 13.67
CA GLN A 40 14.51 -10.93 14.30
C GLN A 40 14.78 -9.74 13.39
N LEU A 41 13.73 -9.01 13.01
CA LEU A 41 13.86 -7.86 12.13
C LEU A 41 14.12 -6.58 12.94
N ASP A 42 14.76 -5.60 12.31
CA ASP A 42 14.98 -4.29 12.91
C ASP A 42 13.73 -3.41 12.75
N GLU A 43 13.08 -3.07 13.86
CA GLU A 43 11.81 -2.35 13.85
C GLU A 43 11.98 -0.90 13.41
N ASN A 44 13.14 -0.26 13.69
CA ASN A 44 13.39 1.12 13.27
C ASN A 44 13.57 1.20 11.76
N VAL A 45 14.27 0.21 11.18
CA VAL A 45 14.42 0.11 9.73
C VAL A 45 13.07 -0.19 9.07
N LEU A 46 12.28 -1.10 9.62
CA LEU A 46 10.94 -1.41 9.11
C LEU A 46 9.97 -0.23 9.21
N HIS A 47 10.03 0.54 10.31
CA HIS A 47 9.21 1.73 10.50
C HIS A 47 9.42 2.75 9.37
N SER A 48 10.69 2.99 9.03
CA SER A 48 11.09 3.88 7.95
C SER A 48 10.69 3.35 6.57
N VAL A 49 10.98 2.07 6.27
CA VAL A 49 10.72 1.48 4.93
C VAL A 49 9.24 1.27 4.64
N LEU A 50 8.44 0.92 5.65
CA LEU A 50 7.00 0.77 5.49
C LEU A 50 6.26 2.11 5.51
N HIS A 51 6.97 3.23 5.72
CA HIS A 51 6.39 4.55 5.97
C HIS A 51 5.26 4.47 7.00
N MET A 52 5.53 3.79 8.12
CA MET A 52 4.52 3.54 9.14
C MET A 52 3.91 4.87 9.61
N PRO A 53 2.57 4.95 9.72
CA PRO A 53 1.91 6.14 10.25
C PRO A 53 2.50 6.54 11.61
N GLN A 54 2.58 7.84 11.87
CA GLN A 54 3.18 8.38 13.10
C GLN A 54 2.41 8.02 14.37
N TRP A 55 1.17 7.55 14.25
CA TRP A 55 0.37 7.05 15.36
C TRP A 55 0.65 5.59 15.72
N LEU A 56 1.53 4.92 14.96
CA LEU A 56 1.89 3.50 15.10
C LEU A 56 3.37 3.32 15.41
N ARG A 57 3.68 2.37 16.28
CA ARG A 57 5.03 1.84 16.51
C ARG A 57 5.05 0.34 16.30
N ILE A 58 6.08 -0.14 15.60
CA ILE A 58 6.39 -1.57 15.53
C ILE A 58 7.23 -1.87 16.77
N GLU A 59 6.73 -2.72 17.66
CA GLU A 59 7.42 -3.08 18.90
C GLU A 59 8.35 -4.29 18.69
N LYS A 60 7.91 -5.23 17.86
CA LYS A 60 8.65 -6.46 17.62
C LYS A 60 8.22 -7.11 16.31
N VAL A 61 9.21 -7.62 15.56
CA VAL A 61 8.94 -8.47 14.39
C VAL A 61 9.86 -9.68 14.38
N THR A 62 9.27 -10.87 14.31
CA THR A 62 10.01 -12.12 14.22
C THR A 62 9.49 -12.99 13.08
N CYS A 63 10.37 -13.80 12.51
CA CYS A 63 10.01 -14.83 11.55
C CYS A 63 10.64 -16.16 11.95
N ASN A 64 9.84 -17.20 12.09
CA ASN A 64 10.32 -18.51 12.54
C ASN A 64 11.25 -19.17 11.52
N ARG A 65 10.97 -19.03 10.22
CA ARG A 65 11.72 -19.63 9.13
C ARG A 65 11.55 -18.82 7.85
N VAL A 66 12.69 -18.47 7.27
CA VAL A 66 12.79 -17.88 5.92
C VAL A 66 13.64 -18.80 5.09
N SER A 67 13.16 -19.18 3.91
CA SER A 67 13.95 -19.93 2.93
C SER A 67 13.93 -19.20 1.59
N TRP A 68 14.95 -19.41 0.77
CA TRP A 68 15.02 -18.77 -0.54
C TRP A 68 15.60 -19.71 -1.59
N LYS A 69 15.25 -19.39 -2.83
CA LYS A 69 15.77 -20.02 -4.03
C LYS A 69 16.09 -18.96 -5.07
N ILE A 70 17.35 -18.90 -5.46
CA ILE A 70 17.92 -17.96 -6.43
C ILE A 70 18.42 -18.76 -7.63
N PRO A 71 17.70 -18.72 -8.77
CA PRO A 71 18.11 -19.43 -9.98
C PRO A 71 19.23 -18.66 -10.70
N TRP A 72 20.46 -18.70 -10.18
CA TRP A 72 21.60 -17.90 -10.67
C TRP A 72 21.82 -17.97 -12.19
N THR A 73 21.59 -19.12 -12.81
CA THR A 73 21.77 -19.35 -14.25
C THR A 73 20.57 -18.91 -15.09
N LYS A 74 19.40 -18.68 -14.48
CA LYS A 74 18.14 -18.39 -15.17
C LYS A 74 17.45 -17.11 -14.69
N LEU A 75 18.18 -16.18 -14.08
CA LEU A 75 17.65 -14.89 -13.58
C LEU A 75 16.93 -14.02 -14.62
N LYS A 76 17.08 -14.31 -15.92
CA LYS A 76 16.34 -13.63 -17.00
C LYS A 76 14.91 -14.15 -17.18
N THR A 77 14.65 -15.40 -16.81
CA THR A 77 13.41 -16.13 -17.11
C THR A 77 12.70 -16.62 -15.86
N GLU A 78 13.44 -16.87 -14.77
CA GLU A 78 12.93 -17.38 -13.49
C GLU A 78 13.17 -16.37 -12.35
N ALA A 79 12.14 -16.18 -11.52
CA ALA A 79 12.15 -15.27 -10.38
C ALA A 79 12.97 -15.80 -9.21
N ILE A 80 13.52 -14.88 -8.41
CA ILE A 80 13.97 -15.21 -7.05
C ILE A 80 12.74 -15.49 -6.20
N ALA A 81 12.69 -16.66 -5.57
CA ALA A 81 11.58 -17.07 -4.71
C ALA A 81 12.02 -17.04 -3.24
N ILE A 82 11.30 -16.27 -2.41
CA ILE A 82 11.53 -16.19 -0.97
C ILE A 82 10.28 -16.74 -0.26
N LYS A 83 10.45 -17.67 0.67
CA LYS A 83 9.36 -18.29 1.42
C LYS A 83 9.52 -17.98 2.90
N PHE A 84 8.53 -17.33 3.47
CA PHE A 84 8.38 -17.12 4.90
C PHE A 84 7.33 -18.13 5.40
N ASP A 85 7.61 -18.77 6.52
CA ASP A 85 6.64 -19.67 7.14
C ASP A 85 5.67 -18.87 8.01
N ALA A 86 6.03 -18.56 9.25
CA ALA A 86 5.25 -17.73 10.17
C ALA A 86 5.98 -16.42 10.51
N ILE A 87 5.26 -15.31 10.35
CA ILE A 87 5.71 -13.97 10.75
C ILE A 87 4.83 -13.47 11.89
N TYR A 88 5.45 -13.00 12.96
CA TYR A 88 4.78 -12.41 14.10
C TYR A 88 5.16 -10.94 14.20
N VAL A 89 4.16 -10.07 14.27
CA VAL A 89 4.32 -8.62 14.34
C VAL A 89 3.55 -8.10 15.55
N GLU A 90 4.22 -7.34 16.41
CA GLU A 90 3.58 -6.61 17.50
C GLU A 90 3.64 -5.10 17.18
N ILE A 91 2.47 -4.47 17.17
CA ILE A 91 2.29 -3.04 16.87
C ILE A 91 1.54 -2.40 18.02
N SER A 92 1.97 -1.21 18.43
CA SER A 92 1.31 -0.39 19.45
C SER A 92 0.84 0.95 18.87
N ALA A 93 -0.26 1.47 19.42
CA ALA A 93 -0.63 2.87 19.26
C ALA A 93 0.30 3.75 20.08
N ILE A 94 0.81 4.82 19.47
CA ILE A 94 1.62 5.83 20.16
C ILE A 94 0.67 6.81 20.86
N GLY A 95 0.79 6.90 22.19
CA GLY A 95 0.08 7.87 23.00
C GLY A 95 0.73 9.25 23.03
N PRO A 96 0.05 10.27 23.60
CA PRO A 96 0.53 11.66 23.62
C PRO A 96 1.82 11.88 24.44
N ASN A 97 2.19 10.93 25.31
CA ASN A 97 3.39 11.00 26.16
C ASN A 97 4.54 10.14 25.63
N ASP A 98 4.33 9.42 24.53
CA ASP A 98 5.33 8.50 24.01
C ASP A 98 6.36 9.23 23.15
N LYS A 99 7.61 8.78 23.20
CA LYS A 99 8.68 9.35 22.38
C LYS A 99 8.37 9.16 20.88
N PRO A 100 8.62 10.17 20.03
CA PRO A 100 8.47 10.01 18.59
C PRO A 100 9.40 8.91 18.08
N ASN A 101 8.98 8.22 17.02
CA ASN A 101 9.78 7.16 16.41
C ASN A 101 11.10 7.74 15.89
N SER A 102 12.22 7.09 16.23
CA SER A 102 13.52 7.42 15.67
C SER A 102 13.52 7.18 14.16
N SER A 103 13.61 8.25 13.37
CA SER A 103 13.73 8.14 11.93
C SER A 103 15.14 7.68 11.57
N VAL A 104 15.28 6.45 11.08
CA VAL A 104 16.51 6.03 10.42
C VAL A 104 16.50 6.61 9.01
N GLN A 105 17.44 7.51 8.71
CA GLN A 105 17.68 7.91 7.33
C GLN A 105 18.28 6.71 6.60
N LEU A 106 17.46 6.01 5.84
CA LEU A 106 18.01 5.03 4.93
C LEU A 106 18.70 5.78 3.80
N ALA A 107 20.01 5.57 3.67
CA ALA A 107 20.73 6.00 2.47
C ALA A 107 19.97 5.49 1.23
N ASN A 108 19.39 6.42 0.46
CA ASN A 108 18.85 6.13 -0.84
C ASN A 108 20.00 5.60 -1.67
N THR A 109 19.86 4.37 -2.19
CA THR A 109 20.79 3.89 -3.20
C THR A 109 20.66 4.86 -4.37
N THR A 110 21.74 5.56 -4.70
CA THR A 110 21.82 6.41 -5.88
C THR A 110 21.48 5.51 -7.07
N SER A 111 20.26 5.67 -7.58
CA SER A 111 19.72 4.74 -8.54
C SER A 111 20.34 5.04 -9.89
N THR A 112 21.13 4.09 -10.37
CA THR A 112 21.69 4.11 -11.70
C THR A 112 20.60 3.81 -12.74
N LYS A 113 20.94 3.98 -14.01
CA LYS A 113 20.09 3.59 -15.14
C LYS A 113 19.50 2.18 -14.93
N TYR A 114 18.18 2.07 -15.14
CA TYR A 114 17.41 0.85 -14.99
C TYR A 114 18.05 -0.30 -15.75
N GLY A 115 18.64 -1.21 -15.00
CA GLY A 115 19.56 -2.21 -15.51
C GLY A 115 19.10 -3.64 -15.24
N PHE A 116 20.03 -4.57 -15.41
CA PHE A 116 19.76 -5.97 -15.13
C PHE A 116 19.47 -6.23 -13.65
N ILE A 117 20.09 -5.49 -12.73
CA ILE A 117 19.89 -5.66 -11.29
C ILE A 117 18.48 -5.24 -10.88
N ASP A 118 18.01 -4.06 -11.33
CA ASP A 118 16.63 -3.61 -11.12
C ASP A 118 15.64 -4.63 -11.67
N LYS A 119 15.98 -5.21 -12.84
CA LYS A 119 15.16 -6.24 -13.43
C LYS A 119 15.04 -7.49 -12.55
N VAL A 120 16.11 -7.88 -11.89
CA VAL A 120 16.11 -9.02 -10.96
C VAL A 120 15.34 -8.67 -9.68
N ILE A 121 15.53 -7.46 -9.13
CA ILE A 121 14.82 -6.99 -7.93
C ILE A 121 13.31 -6.93 -8.17
N ASP A 122 12.89 -6.36 -9.30
CA ASP A 122 11.48 -6.28 -9.69
C ASP A 122 10.88 -7.68 -9.90
N SER A 123 11.68 -8.70 -10.21
CA SER A 123 11.22 -10.08 -10.38
C SER A 123 11.10 -10.89 -9.09
N ILE A 124 11.51 -10.34 -7.93
CA ILE A 124 11.42 -11.06 -6.66
C ILE A 124 9.94 -11.37 -6.36
N CYS A 125 9.71 -12.66 -6.09
CA CYS A 125 8.43 -13.21 -5.67
C CYS A 125 8.59 -13.77 -4.24
N PHE A 126 7.50 -13.73 -3.47
CA PHE A 126 7.52 -14.34 -2.14
C PHE A 126 6.23 -15.08 -1.81
N SER A 127 6.31 -16.01 -0.88
CA SER A 127 5.15 -16.65 -0.25
C SER A 127 5.28 -16.61 1.26
N ILE A 128 4.21 -16.26 1.96
CA ILE A 128 4.14 -16.26 3.42
C ILE A 128 3.03 -17.23 3.82
N ASN A 129 3.33 -18.22 4.65
CA ASN A 129 2.33 -19.20 5.08
C ASN A 129 1.36 -18.59 6.11
N SER A 130 1.86 -17.88 7.11
CA SER A 130 1.05 -17.11 8.06
C SER A 130 1.70 -15.81 8.51
N VAL A 131 0.88 -14.80 8.74
CA VAL A 131 1.24 -13.54 9.40
C VAL A 131 0.25 -13.29 10.52
N ASP A 132 0.77 -13.14 11.73
CA ASP A 132 0.01 -12.76 12.91
C ASP A 132 0.44 -11.37 13.36
N ILE A 133 -0.46 -10.40 13.23
CA ILE A 133 -0.23 -9.02 13.68
C ILE A 133 -1.08 -8.78 14.92
N LYS A 134 -0.41 -8.56 16.05
CA LYS A 134 -1.04 -8.10 17.28
C LYS A 134 -0.95 -6.60 17.36
N PHE A 135 -2.11 -5.97 17.40
CA PHE A 135 -2.25 -4.54 17.60
C PHE A 135 -2.74 -4.24 19.03
N GLY A 136 -1.97 -3.46 19.76
CA GLY A 136 -2.29 -3.01 21.11
C GLY A 136 -2.52 -1.50 21.18
N SER A 137 -3.59 -1.08 21.87
CA SER A 137 -3.80 0.31 22.27
C SER A 137 -4.49 0.36 23.64
N PRO A 138 -4.52 1.52 24.33
CA PRO A 138 -5.25 1.66 25.58
C PRO A 138 -6.76 1.40 25.44
N GLY A 139 -7.35 1.77 24.30
CA GLY A 139 -8.80 1.69 24.05
C GLY A 139 -9.27 0.35 23.48
N PHE A 140 -8.40 -0.39 22.78
CA PHE A 140 -8.74 -1.66 22.16
C PHE A 140 -7.51 -2.54 21.90
N GLN A 141 -7.78 -3.83 21.71
CA GLN A 141 -6.82 -4.81 21.21
C GLN A 141 -7.36 -5.43 19.92
N ALA A 142 -6.50 -5.62 18.91
CA ALA A 142 -6.85 -6.31 17.69
C ALA A 142 -5.79 -7.35 17.30
N LEU A 143 -6.23 -8.41 16.64
CA LEU A 143 -5.42 -9.51 16.12
C LEU A 143 -5.80 -9.71 14.66
N LEU A 144 -4.83 -9.51 13.76
CA LEU A 144 -4.98 -9.80 12.35
C LEU A 144 -4.17 -11.06 12.03
N HIS A 145 -4.87 -12.11 11.61
CA HIS A 145 -4.28 -13.32 11.08
C HIS A 145 -4.49 -13.36 9.56
N ALA A 146 -3.42 -13.43 8.79
CA ALA A 146 -3.47 -13.60 7.35
C ALA A 146 -2.71 -14.87 6.95
N SER A 147 -3.28 -15.66 6.05
CA SER A 147 -2.69 -16.94 5.64
C SER A 147 -2.49 -17.03 4.13
N ARG A 148 -1.45 -17.78 3.74
CA ARG A 148 -1.08 -18.10 2.36
C ARG A 148 -1.03 -16.86 1.47
N ILE A 149 -0.23 -15.90 1.87
CA ILE A 149 0.02 -14.67 1.10
C ILE A 149 1.05 -15.01 0.03
N GLN A 150 0.79 -14.69 -1.24
CA GLN A 150 1.71 -14.97 -2.34
C GLN A 150 1.86 -13.76 -3.25
N LEU A 151 3.06 -13.20 -3.32
CA LEU A 151 3.46 -12.20 -4.30
C LEU A 151 4.03 -12.88 -5.55
N ARG A 152 3.45 -12.59 -6.71
CA ARG A 152 3.87 -13.10 -8.02
C ARG A 152 4.15 -11.97 -8.99
N SER A 153 5.11 -12.16 -9.88
CA SER A 153 5.26 -11.34 -11.09
C SER A 153 4.29 -11.86 -12.16
N THR A 154 3.53 -10.95 -12.76
CA THR A 154 2.50 -11.28 -13.75
C THR A 154 2.72 -10.51 -15.04
N ASN A 155 2.08 -10.97 -16.12
CA ASN A 155 1.94 -10.17 -17.34
C ASN A 155 0.80 -9.12 -17.16
N PRO A 156 0.58 -8.21 -18.13
CA PRO A 156 -0.49 -7.23 -18.07
C PRO A 156 -1.92 -7.81 -17.97
N LEU A 157 -2.08 -9.11 -18.26
CA LEU A 157 -3.34 -9.85 -18.16
C LEU A 157 -3.49 -10.58 -16.82
N TRP A 158 -2.62 -10.32 -15.84
CA TRP A 158 -2.62 -10.96 -14.52
C TRP A 158 -2.39 -12.47 -14.55
N GLN A 159 -1.65 -12.94 -15.55
CA GLN A 159 -1.27 -14.34 -15.68
C GLN A 159 0.21 -14.51 -15.34
N VAL A 160 0.55 -15.66 -14.74
CA VAL A 160 1.93 -16.05 -14.49
C VAL A 160 2.59 -16.38 -15.83
N ALA A 161 3.70 -15.71 -16.13
CA ALA A 161 4.41 -15.85 -17.40
C ALA A 161 5.93 -15.66 -17.21
N ASP A 162 6.70 -15.87 -18.28
CA ASP A 162 8.14 -15.62 -18.30
C ASP A 162 8.44 -14.17 -17.90
N LEU A 163 9.45 -13.95 -17.07
CA LEU A 163 9.86 -12.63 -16.54
C LEU A 163 10.14 -11.55 -17.60
N ARG A 164 10.41 -11.94 -18.85
CA ARG A 164 10.57 -11.00 -19.97
C ARG A 164 9.24 -10.40 -20.42
N SER A 165 8.13 -11.11 -20.20
CA SER A 165 6.77 -10.70 -20.53
C SER A 165 6.03 -10.00 -19.38
N THR A 166 6.62 -9.97 -18.18
CA THR A 166 6.02 -9.31 -17.00
C THR A 166 6.25 -7.79 -16.98
N ARG A 167 6.77 -7.24 -18.08
CA ARG A 167 7.24 -5.85 -18.18
C ARG A 167 7.04 -5.32 -19.58
N ILE A 168 6.78 -4.03 -19.67
CA ILE A 168 6.71 -3.29 -20.93
C ILE A 168 7.76 -2.19 -20.85
N VAL A 169 8.80 -2.32 -21.67
CA VAL A 169 9.87 -1.32 -21.78
C VAL A 169 9.58 -0.47 -23.00
N HIS A 170 9.53 0.85 -22.81
CA HIS A 170 9.31 1.81 -23.88
C HIS A 170 10.43 2.86 -23.86
N ASP A 171 11.47 2.61 -24.65
CA ASP A 171 12.70 3.42 -24.66
C ASP A 171 12.44 4.86 -25.10
N LYS A 172 11.49 5.10 -26.03
CA LYS A 172 11.19 6.44 -26.54
C LYS A 172 10.70 7.41 -25.45
N SER A 173 9.94 6.90 -24.47
CA SER A 173 9.43 7.72 -23.36
C SER A 173 10.22 7.53 -22.08
N ASP A 174 11.37 6.86 -22.14
CA ASP A 174 12.23 6.54 -20.98
C ASP A 174 11.46 5.86 -19.84
N GLN A 175 10.52 4.96 -20.15
CA GLN A 175 9.60 4.37 -19.15
C GLN A 175 9.53 2.84 -19.23
N VAL A 176 9.39 2.22 -18.07
CA VAL A 176 9.14 0.79 -17.90
C VAL A 176 7.95 0.57 -16.98
N ILE A 177 7.04 -0.31 -17.37
CA ILE A 177 5.88 -0.72 -16.57
C ILE A 177 6.05 -2.20 -16.21
N PHE A 178 5.78 -2.57 -14.97
CA PHE A 178 5.75 -3.98 -14.55
C PHE A 178 4.54 -4.27 -13.65
N PHE A 179 4.19 -5.56 -13.56
CA PHE A 179 2.97 -6.02 -12.93
C PHE A 179 3.30 -7.06 -11.85
N LYS A 180 2.66 -6.91 -10.69
CA LYS A 180 2.71 -7.87 -9.60
C LYS A 180 1.33 -8.12 -9.03
N GLU A 181 1.10 -9.33 -8.57
CA GLU A 181 -0.14 -9.70 -7.91
C GLU A 181 0.16 -10.31 -6.55
N VAL A 182 -0.52 -9.83 -5.52
CA VAL A 182 -0.54 -10.44 -4.20
C VAL A 182 -1.86 -11.19 -4.03
N LEU A 183 -1.79 -12.49 -3.84
CA LEU A 183 -2.94 -13.32 -3.49
C LEU A 183 -2.96 -13.56 -1.98
N LEU A 184 -4.13 -13.45 -1.35
CA LEU A 184 -4.36 -13.80 0.03
C LEU A 184 -5.49 -14.83 0.08
N SER A 185 -5.31 -15.92 0.83
CA SER A 185 -6.33 -16.99 0.89
C SER A 185 -7.36 -16.79 1.99
N ALA A 186 -6.93 -16.26 3.13
CA ALA A 186 -7.84 -15.92 4.21
C ALA A 186 -7.23 -14.81 5.07
N ILE A 187 -8.08 -13.87 5.47
CA ILE A 187 -7.78 -12.82 6.43
C ILE A 187 -8.81 -12.92 7.54
N LYS A 188 -8.35 -12.96 8.78
CA LYS A 188 -9.19 -12.96 9.97
C LYS A 188 -8.75 -11.80 10.85
N LEU A 189 -9.65 -10.86 11.06
CA LEU A 189 -9.49 -9.77 12.00
C LEU A 189 -10.37 -10.04 13.22
N GLU A 190 -9.75 -10.14 14.38
CA GLU A 190 -10.43 -10.15 15.67
C GLU A 190 -10.12 -8.85 16.41
N ALA A 191 -11.12 -8.18 16.98
CA ALA A 191 -10.92 -6.98 17.75
C ALA A 191 -11.80 -6.96 19.00
N SER A 192 -11.30 -6.38 20.08
CA SER A 192 -12.01 -6.22 21.34
C SER A 192 -11.73 -4.85 21.92
N VAL A 193 -12.79 -4.13 22.29
CA VAL A 193 -12.69 -2.86 23.01
C VAL A 193 -12.37 -3.15 24.48
N THR A 194 -11.31 -2.54 25.00
CA THR A 194 -10.79 -2.77 26.36
C THR A 194 -11.18 -1.67 27.35
N ALA A 195 -11.48 -0.46 26.87
CA ALA A 195 -11.87 0.67 27.70
C ALA A 195 -13.38 0.92 27.69
N GLY A 196 -13.98 1.12 28.87
CA GLY A 196 -15.35 1.64 29.02
C GLY A 196 -16.50 0.61 28.95
N CYS A 197 -16.22 -0.69 29.07
CA CYS A 197 -17.25 -1.72 29.17
C CYS A 197 -17.15 -2.43 30.53
N GLU A 198 -18.17 -2.32 31.39
CA GLU A 198 -18.26 -3.04 32.67
C GLU A 198 -18.47 -4.55 32.48
N ASP A 199 -18.89 -4.97 31.27
CA ASP A 199 -19.06 -6.34 30.82
C ASP A 199 -17.78 -6.92 30.16
N LYS A 200 -17.71 -8.25 30.06
CA LYS A 200 -16.64 -8.95 29.28
C LYS A 200 -16.52 -8.34 27.86
N PRO A 201 -15.29 -8.17 27.34
CA PRO A 201 -15.06 -7.60 26.02
C PRO A 201 -15.82 -8.40 24.95
N THR A 202 -16.61 -7.70 24.12
CA THR A 202 -17.35 -8.33 23.03
C THR A 202 -16.42 -8.43 21.81
N PRO A 203 -16.03 -9.65 21.37
CA PRO A 203 -15.14 -9.80 20.24
C PRO A 203 -15.86 -9.51 18.93
N LEU A 204 -15.28 -8.61 18.15
CA LEU A 204 -15.56 -8.38 16.75
C LEU A 204 -14.74 -9.38 15.94
N ARG A 205 -15.38 -10.05 14.98
CA ARG A 205 -14.70 -10.95 14.06
C ARG A 205 -15.10 -10.56 12.64
N LEU A 206 -14.11 -10.34 11.80
CA LEU A 206 -14.28 -10.18 10.37
C LEU A 206 -13.40 -11.23 9.70
N ILE A 207 -13.99 -12.02 8.81
CA ILE A 207 -13.28 -13.03 8.05
C ILE A 207 -13.53 -12.72 6.59
N THR A 208 -12.46 -12.57 5.82
CA THR A 208 -12.52 -12.48 4.37
C THR A 208 -11.72 -13.64 3.77
N SER A 209 -12.19 -14.15 2.64
CA SER A 209 -11.61 -15.30 1.94
C SER A 209 -10.55 -14.87 0.94
N HIS A 210 -10.71 -15.27 -0.33
CA HIS A 210 -9.78 -14.96 -1.38
C HIS A 210 -9.82 -13.46 -1.68
N SER A 211 -8.64 -12.86 -1.70
CA SER A 211 -8.47 -11.50 -2.18
C SER A 211 -7.21 -11.44 -3.03
N SER A 212 -7.26 -10.55 -4.02
CA SER A 212 -6.13 -10.29 -4.91
C SER A 212 -5.85 -8.79 -4.91
N LEU A 213 -4.61 -8.42 -4.59
CA LEU A 213 -4.11 -7.07 -4.80
C LEU A 213 -3.24 -7.05 -6.05
N LYS A 214 -3.75 -6.37 -7.07
CA LYS A 214 -3.10 -6.13 -8.35
C LYS A 214 -2.29 -4.85 -8.27
N ILE A 215 -1.00 -4.93 -8.61
CA ILE A 215 -0.05 -3.84 -8.51
C ILE A 215 0.56 -3.60 -9.89
N THR A 216 0.38 -2.40 -10.42
CA THR A 216 1.07 -1.92 -11.62
C THR A 216 1.98 -0.76 -11.22
N VAL A 217 3.26 -0.85 -11.56
CA VAL A 217 4.24 0.19 -11.23
C VAL A 217 4.89 0.70 -12.49
N LYS A 218 4.98 2.02 -12.61
CA LYS A 218 5.70 2.70 -13.69
C LYS A 218 6.97 3.32 -13.15
N LYS A 219 8.11 2.99 -13.76
CA LYS A 219 9.43 3.54 -13.44
C LYS A 219 10.04 4.25 -14.65
N ARG A 220 10.94 5.18 -14.37
CA ARG A 220 11.80 5.82 -15.36
C ARG A 220 13.02 4.95 -15.65
N ILE A 221 13.46 4.87 -16.91
CA ILE A 221 14.61 4.04 -17.30
C ILE A 221 15.94 4.74 -16.97
N SER A 222 16.03 6.05 -17.13
CA SER A 222 17.29 6.80 -16.90
C SER A 222 17.80 6.75 -15.46
N ASP A 223 16.92 6.72 -14.47
CA ASP A 223 17.27 6.76 -13.05
C ASP A 223 16.57 5.68 -12.21
N SER A 224 15.78 4.77 -12.78
CA SER A 224 15.00 3.77 -12.03
C SER A 224 13.99 4.34 -11.01
N GLY A 225 13.71 5.64 -11.05
CA GLY A 225 12.76 6.31 -10.18
C GLY A 225 11.34 5.83 -10.42
N ILE A 226 10.56 5.65 -9.35
CA ILE A 226 9.13 5.35 -9.45
C ILE A 226 8.41 6.62 -9.87
N ILE A 227 7.65 6.55 -10.95
CA ILE A 227 6.84 7.67 -11.47
C ILE A 227 5.45 7.62 -10.86
N CYS A 228 4.79 6.45 -10.88
CA CYS A 228 3.47 6.26 -10.30
C CYS A 228 3.17 4.77 -10.10
N GLY A 229 2.12 4.48 -9.33
CA GLY A 229 1.64 3.12 -9.10
C GLY A 229 0.12 3.04 -9.09
N LYS A 230 -0.43 1.98 -9.67
CA LYS A 230 -1.84 1.62 -9.59
C LYS A 230 -1.98 0.38 -8.72
N LEU A 231 -2.75 0.48 -7.64
CA LEU A 231 -3.08 -0.63 -6.74
C LEU A 231 -4.57 -0.91 -6.83
N GLU A 232 -4.95 -2.17 -7.10
CA GLU A 232 -6.34 -2.60 -7.21
C GLU A 232 -6.56 -3.83 -6.34
N LEU A 233 -7.25 -3.62 -5.21
CA LEU A 233 -7.66 -4.64 -4.27
C LEU A 233 -9.02 -5.20 -4.69
N VAL A 234 -9.04 -6.45 -5.10
CA VAL A 234 -10.24 -7.22 -5.43
C VAL A 234 -10.54 -8.15 -4.26
N LEU A 235 -11.71 -7.96 -3.67
CA LEU A 235 -12.23 -8.73 -2.55
C LEU A 235 -13.38 -9.61 -3.04
N ASP A 236 -13.42 -10.85 -2.55
CA ASP A 236 -14.60 -11.71 -2.64
C ASP A 236 -15.81 -11.11 -1.90
N ASP A 237 -16.91 -11.86 -1.89
CA ASP A 237 -18.08 -11.59 -1.07
C ASP A 237 -17.71 -11.53 0.42
N ILE A 238 -18.12 -10.45 1.08
CA ILE A 238 -17.91 -10.24 2.52
C ILE A 238 -19.22 -10.49 3.22
N LEU A 239 -19.27 -11.49 4.10
CA LEU A 239 -20.39 -11.72 5.01
C LEU A 239 -20.00 -11.26 6.41
N TRP A 240 -20.77 -10.34 6.98
CA TRP A 240 -20.54 -9.88 8.34
C TRP A 240 -21.82 -9.96 9.18
N VAL A 241 -21.81 -10.88 10.16
CA VAL A 241 -22.92 -11.10 11.08
C VAL A 241 -22.61 -10.42 12.42
N LEU A 242 -23.50 -9.53 12.85
CA LEU A 242 -23.32 -8.71 14.04
C LEU A 242 -24.57 -8.77 14.93
N SER A 243 -24.37 -9.10 16.20
CA SER A 243 -25.37 -8.81 17.25
C SER A 243 -25.41 -7.32 17.59
N GLU A 244 -26.44 -6.85 18.27
CA GLU A 244 -26.51 -5.47 18.77
C GLU A 244 -25.26 -5.07 19.59
N LYS A 245 -24.78 -5.96 20.48
CA LYS A 245 -23.57 -5.71 21.27
C LYS A 245 -22.33 -5.58 20.38
N GLN A 246 -22.20 -6.42 19.35
CA GLN A 246 -21.09 -6.35 18.40
C GLN A 246 -21.16 -5.13 17.50
N LEU A 247 -22.35 -4.69 17.07
CA LEU A 247 -22.49 -3.45 16.31
C LEU A 247 -22.09 -2.22 17.14
N LYS A 248 -22.52 -2.15 18.41
CA LYS A 248 -22.07 -1.10 19.33
C LYS A 248 -20.56 -1.14 19.54
N ALA A 249 -19.99 -2.33 19.72
CA ALA A 249 -18.55 -2.52 19.85
C ALA A 249 -17.78 -2.12 18.57
N SER A 250 -18.31 -2.36 17.37
CA SER A 250 -17.65 -1.97 16.12
C SER A 250 -17.61 -0.47 15.93
N VAL A 251 -18.71 0.22 16.26
CA VAL A 251 -18.74 1.70 16.24
C VAL A 251 -17.75 2.27 17.26
N ALA A 252 -17.72 1.73 18.49
CA ALA A 252 -16.77 2.14 19.52
C ALA A 252 -15.30 1.89 19.11
N PHE A 253 -15.02 0.75 18.49
CA PHE A 253 -13.71 0.41 17.95
C PHE A 253 -13.27 1.40 16.87
N VAL A 254 -14.11 1.64 15.85
CA VAL A 254 -13.80 2.60 14.77
C VAL A 254 -13.56 4.00 15.36
N LYS A 255 -14.40 4.43 16.30
CA LYS A 255 -14.22 5.71 16.99
C LYS A 255 -12.88 5.77 17.72
N SER A 256 -12.52 4.73 18.47
CA SER A 256 -11.23 4.68 19.18
C SER A 256 -10.03 4.75 18.23
N VAL A 257 -10.10 4.11 17.06
CA VAL A 257 -9.07 4.20 16.03
C VAL A 257 -8.95 5.64 15.51
N VAL A 258 -10.07 6.26 15.16
CA VAL A 258 -10.12 7.63 14.64
C VAL A 258 -9.61 8.64 15.68
N ASP A 259 -9.98 8.48 16.94
CA ASP A 259 -9.54 9.36 18.04
C ASP A 259 -8.01 9.28 18.24
N ILE A 260 -7.42 8.08 18.20
CA ILE A 260 -5.96 7.89 18.27
C ILE A 260 -5.27 8.54 17.08
N MET A 261 -5.79 8.34 15.86
CA MET A 261 -5.25 8.96 14.65
C MET A 261 -5.27 10.49 14.76
N ARG A 262 -6.37 11.05 15.26
CA ARG A 262 -6.52 12.50 15.43
C ARG A 262 -5.55 13.07 16.47
N GLN A 263 -5.46 12.44 17.64
CA GLN A 263 -4.55 12.87 18.72
C GLN A 263 -3.09 12.88 18.27
N SER A 264 -2.67 11.84 17.54
CA SER A 264 -1.32 11.78 16.98
C SER A 264 -1.05 12.90 15.96
N HIS A 265 -2.02 13.18 15.08
CA HIS A 265 -1.88 14.23 14.08
C HIS A 265 -1.78 15.63 14.72
N GLU A 266 -2.57 15.88 15.76
CA GLU A 266 -2.51 17.12 16.56
C GLU A 266 -1.16 17.25 17.29
N HIS A 267 -0.63 16.15 17.85
CA HIS A 267 0.68 16.13 18.51
C HIS A 267 1.82 16.45 17.53
N THR A 268 1.88 15.78 16.38
CA THR A 268 2.89 16.08 15.35
C THR A 268 2.83 17.54 14.90
N ARG A 269 1.62 18.10 14.73
CA ARG A 269 1.45 19.49 14.34
C ARG A 269 1.99 20.46 15.40
N ASN A 270 1.84 20.15 16.68
CA ASN A 270 2.31 21.00 17.78
C ASN A 270 3.82 20.90 17.97
N THR A 271 4.41 19.69 17.97
CA THR A 271 5.87 19.50 18.05
C THR A 271 6.61 20.20 16.90
N THR A 272 6.05 20.17 15.68
CA THR A 272 6.63 20.86 14.51
C THR A 272 6.60 22.40 14.63
N LYS A 273 5.71 22.96 15.47
CA LYS A 273 5.66 24.41 15.74
C LYS A 273 6.69 24.82 16.79
N ASP A 274 6.91 23.99 17.81
CA ASP A 274 7.89 24.26 18.87
C ASP A 274 9.34 24.14 18.35
N ASP A 275 9.65 23.14 17.51
CA ASP A 275 10.98 22.98 16.90
C ASP A 275 11.37 24.15 15.97
N LYS A 276 10.38 24.81 15.36
CA LYS A 276 10.59 26.01 14.52
C LYS A 276 10.87 27.28 15.33
N GLN A 277 10.61 27.29 16.64
CA GLN A 277 10.96 28.43 17.51
C GLN A 277 12.34 28.30 18.16
N THR A 278 12.93 27.09 18.21
CA THR A 278 14.23 26.86 18.87
C THR A 278 15.41 26.64 17.92
N THR A 279 15.18 26.38 16.64
CA THR A 279 16.25 26.23 15.64
C THR A 279 16.13 27.26 14.53
N GLY A 280 17.13 28.15 14.45
CA GLY A 280 17.25 29.10 13.36
C GLY A 280 17.26 28.39 12.00
N SER A 281 16.37 28.87 11.13
CA SER A 281 16.20 28.55 9.71
C SER A 281 17.37 27.82 9.03
N THR A 282 17.16 26.54 8.73
CA THR A 282 17.67 25.94 7.48
C THR A 282 16.47 25.36 6.73
N ASN A 283 15.94 26.16 5.80
CA ASN A 283 14.98 25.72 4.80
C ASN A 283 15.63 24.62 3.95
N SER A 284 15.50 23.37 4.38
CA SER A 284 15.51 22.25 3.47
C SER A 284 14.09 22.11 2.96
N GLU A 285 13.75 22.96 1.99
CA GLU A 285 12.62 22.73 1.10
C GLU A 285 12.82 21.34 0.49
N LYS A 286 12.12 20.34 1.05
CA LYS A 286 11.87 19.09 0.34
C LYS A 286 11.08 19.51 -0.89
N ASN A 287 11.79 19.73 -1.99
CA ASN A 287 11.19 19.89 -3.31
C ASN A 287 10.15 18.78 -3.47
N PRO A 288 8.84 19.08 -3.53
CA PRO A 288 7.90 18.10 -4.05
C PRO A 288 8.39 17.76 -5.45
N MET A 289 8.40 16.46 -5.78
CA MET A 289 8.83 15.94 -7.07
C MET A 289 8.41 16.91 -8.18
N LYS A 290 9.39 17.40 -8.95
CA LYS A 290 9.12 18.03 -10.25
C LYS A 290 8.47 16.97 -11.12
N TYR A 291 7.15 16.97 -11.15
CA TYR A 291 6.41 16.44 -12.28
C TYR A 291 6.71 17.39 -13.44
N ASP A 292 7.54 16.95 -14.39
CA ASP A 292 7.65 17.61 -15.69
C ASP A 292 6.27 17.57 -16.35
N LEU A 293 5.51 18.66 -16.15
CA LEU A 293 4.16 18.86 -16.65
C LEU A 293 4.13 19.35 -18.10
N GLU A 294 5.19 19.10 -18.86
CA GLU A 294 5.17 19.17 -20.32
C GLU A 294 4.80 17.80 -20.90
N THR A 295 3.63 17.28 -20.55
CA THR A 295 2.94 16.34 -21.44
C THR A 295 1.56 16.91 -21.72
N PRO A 296 1.29 17.39 -22.95
CA PRO A 296 -0.03 17.84 -23.34
C PRO A 296 -1.03 16.71 -23.09
N TYR A 297 -1.94 16.92 -22.16
CA TYR A 297 -3.12 16.10 -21.97
C TYR A 297 -4.07 16.37 -23.15
N ALA A 298 -3.68 15.87 -24.34
CA ALA A 298 -4.43 15.84 -25.58
C ALA A 298 -3.57 15.14 -26.64
N GLN A 299 -3.29 13.85 -26.46
CA GLN A 299 -3.09 13.00 -27.62
C GLN A 299 -4.24 12.00 -27.65
N SER A 300 -5.32 12.44 -28.29
CA SER A 300 -6.11 11.56 -29.17
C SER A 300 -5.14 10.62 -29.91
N PRO A 301 -5.53 9.35 -30.21
CA PRO A 301 -4.66 8.34 -30.82
C PRO A 301 -4.34 8.64 -32.30
N VAL A 302 -3.84 9.83 -32.60
CA VAL A 302 -3.69 10.36 -33.96
C VAL A 302 -2.23 10.27 -34.45
N ASN A 303 -1.27 9.94 -33.59
CA ASN A 303 0.12 9.65 -33.97
C ASN A 303 0.68 8.42 -33.23
N MET A 304 -0.07 7.32 -33.18
CA MET A 304 0.54 6.04 -32.82
C MET A 304 1.52 5.65 -33.93
N SER A 305 2.82 5.62 -33.61
CA SER A 305 3.77 4.88 -34.44
C SER A 305 3.28 3.43 -34.55
N ASP A 306 3.33 2.85 -35.76
CA ASP A 306 2.76 1.53 -36.06
C ASP A 306 3.44 0.36 -35.34
N LYS A 307 4.45 0.63 -34.50
CA LYS A 307 5.16 -0.41 -33.77
C LYS A 307 4.24 -1.06 -32.71
N PRO A 308 4.16 -2.40 -32.66
CA PRO A 308 3.35 -3.11 -31.67
C PRO A 308 3.65 -2.74 -30.22
N ILE A 309 4.91 -2.39 -29.91
CA ILE A 309 5.33 -2.01 -28.55
C ILE A 309 4.74 -0.67 -28.10
N ASP A 310 4.56 0.28 -29.02
CA ASP A 310 4.00 1.60 -28.72
C ASP A 310 2.50 1.43 -28.38
N ARG A 311 1.78 0.65 -29.21
CA ARG A 311 0.37 0.28 -28.95
C ARG A 311 0.20 -0.43 -27.62
N LEU A 312 1.08 -1.38 -27.31
CA LEU A 312 1.04 -2.13 -26.06
C LEU A 312 1.30 -1.25 -24.84
N PHE A 313 2.30 -0.36 -24.92
CA PHE A 313 2.64 0.56 -23.84
C PHE A 313 1.49 1.49 -23.51
N TRP A 314 0.93 2.18 -24.51
CA TRP A 314 -0.17 3.12 -24.30
C TRP A 314 -1.43 2.46 -23.76
N ARG A 315 -1.69 1.20 -24.13
CA ARG A 315 -2.82 0.42 -23.61
C ARG A 315 -2.76 0.17 -22.10
N TYR A 316 -1.56 -0.02 -21.54
CA TYR A 316 -1.35 -0.33 -20.12
C TYR A 316 -0.70 0.82 -19.34
N ASN A 317 -0.61 2.01 -19.94
CA ASN A 317 0.01 3.15 -19.32
C ASN A 317 -0.80 3.61 -18.10
N VAL A 318 -0.10 3.83 -16.99
CA VAL A 318 -0.66 4.40 -15.76
C VAL A 318 -0.27 5.87 -15.73
N LEU A 319 -1.26 6.76 -15.70
CA LEU A 319 -1.02 8.21 -15.79
C LEU A 319 -0.67 8.84 -14.44
N GLU A 320 -1.37 8.41 -13.39
CA GLU A 320 -1.20 8.93 -12.03
C GLU A 320 -1.32 7.80 -11.01
N THR A 321 -0.84 8.04 -9.79
CA THR A 321 -0.96 7.07 -8.70
C THR A 321 -2.41 6.93 -8.27
N SER A 322 -2.88 5.69 -8.13
CA SER A 322 -4.28 5.41 -7.81
C SER A 322 -4.46 4.13 -6.99
N PHE A 323 -5.49 4.15 -6.14
CA PHE A 323 -5.88 3.03 -5.29
C PHE A 323 -7.33 2.67 -5.56
N HIS A 324 -7.59 1.39 -5.77
CA HIS A 324 -8.90 0.88 -6.13
C HIS A 324 -9.27 -0.27 -5.19
N ILE A 325 -10.49 -0.27 -4.70
CA ILE A 325 -11.09 -1.38 -3.97
C ILE A 325 -12.35 -1.79 -4.71
N VAL A 326 -12.47 -3.08 -5.02
CA VAL A 326 -13.63 -3.64 -5.70
C VAL A 326 -14.06 -4.88 -4.92
N THR A 327 -15.33 -4.92 -4.53
CA THR A 327 -15.96 -6.11 -3.95
C THR A 327 -17.26 -6.40 -4.67
N SER A 328 -17.56 -7.68 -4.87
CA SER A 328 -18.78 -8.13 -5.53
C SER A 328 -20.00 -7.91 -4.65
N ARG A 329 -19.93 -8.30 -3.38
CA ARG A 329 -21.08 -8.26 -2.47
C ARG A 329 -20.64 -8.10 -1.03
N ILE A 330 -21.25 -7.18 -0.29
CA ILE A 330 -21.14 -7.12 1.18
C ILE A 330 -22.51 -7.39 1.77
N ASP A 331 -22.61 -8.43 2.57
CA ASP A 331 -23.85 -8.88 3.21
C ASP A 331 -23.74 -8.70 4.74
N PHE A 332 -24.44 -7.71 5.26
CA PHE A 332 -24.52 -7.44 6.69
C PHE A 332 -25.78 -8.06 7.28
N HIS A 333 -25.61 -8.90 8.29
CA HIS A 333 -26.71 -9.48 9.06
C HIS A 333 -26.69 -8.91 10.48
N PHE A 334 -27.69 -8.09 10.79
CA PHE A 334 -27.90 -7.55 12.13
C PHE A 334 -28.93 -8.40 12.87
N CYS A 335 -28.48 -9.08 13.92
CA CYS A 335 -29.32 -9.93 14.76
C CYS A 335 -29.74 -9.17 16.02
N GLY A 336 -31.02 -8.78 16.11
CA GLY A 336 -31.63 -8.23 17.30
C GLY A 336 -32.07 -9.32 18.27
N GLY A 337 -31.72 -9.18 19.56
CA GLY A 337 -32.14 -10.09 20.61
C GLY A 337 -32.38 -9.35 21.91
N LEU A 338 -33.63 -8.95 22.16
CA LEU A 338 -34.08 -8.53 23.48
C LEU A 338 -34.40 -9.79 24.31
N GLN A 339 -33.92 -9.82 25.56
CA GLN A 339 -34.20 -10.88 26.53
C GLN A 339 -35.68 -10.98 26.99
N SER A 340 -36.64 -10.39 26.27
CA SER A 340 -38.04 -10.48 26.63
C SER A 340 -38.93 -10.46 25.39
N ARG A 341 -39.61 -11.59 25.17
CA ARG A 341 -40.82 -11.79 24.35
C ARG A 341 -40.76 -11.47 22.83
N ARG A 342 -40.73 -12.58 22.09
CA ARG A 342 -41.42 -12.93 20.83
C ARG A 342 -41.02 -12.34 19.48
N ASP A 343 -40.31 -11.24 19.35
CA ASP A 343 -39.91 -10.76 18.02
C ASP A 343 -38.40 -10.53 17.92
N SER A 344 -37.65 -11.51 17.41
CA SER A 344 -36.27 -11.31 16.98
C SER A 344 -36.28 -10.52 15.68
N SER A 345 -36.05 -9.20 15.75
CA SER A 345 -35.87 -8.40 14.54
C SER A 345 -34.50 -8.69 13.93
N THR A 346 -34.50 -9.22 12.71
CA THR A 346 -33.30 -9.34 11.90
C THR A 346 -33.35 -8.27 10.81
N MET A 347 -32.25 -7.53 10.65
CA MET A 347 -32.09 -6.59 9.56
C MET A 347 -30.93 -7.06 8.70
N GLN A 348 -31.17 -7.21 7.40
CA GLN A 348 -30.15 -7.55 6.43
C GLN A 348 -29.89 -6.32 5.55
N VAL A 349 -28.62 -5.92 5.41
CA VAL A 349 -28.21 -4.87 4.48
C VAL A 349 -27.26 -5.48 3.48
N LEU A 350 -27.65 -5.39 2.21
CA LEU A 350 -26.88 -5.91 1.09
C LEU A 350 -26.32 -4.75 0.27
N LEU A 351 -25.01 -4.73 0.09
CA LEU A 351 -24.33 -3.85 -0.86
C LEU A 351 -23.84 -4.69 -2.05
N ASP A 352 -24.32 -4.36 -3.24
CA ASP A 352 -23.92 -5.00 -4.49
C ASP A 352 -22.88 -4.13 -5.21
N ARG A 353 -21.78 -4.76 -5.67
CA ARG A 353 -20.74 -4.17 -6.52
C ARG A 353 -20.11 -2.88 -6.00
N LEU A 354 -19.78 -2.83 -4.71
CA LEU A 354 -19.08 -1.69 -4.12
C LEU A 354 -17.70 -1.48 -4.79
N SER A 355 -17.49 -0.27 -5.29
CA SER A 355 -16.23 0.18 -5.87
C SER A 355 -15.78 1.48 -5.23
N LEU A 356 -14.53 1.53 -4.81
CA LEU A 356 -13.91 2.72 -4.23
C LEU A 356 -12.62 3.04 -4.97
N ASP A 357 -12.56 4.21 -5.61
CA ASP A 357 -11.38 4.70 -6.30
C ASP A 357 -10.84 5.94 -5.60
N TYR A 358 -9.53 5.96 -5.32
CA TYR A 358 -8.83 7.05 -4.65
C TYR A 358 -7.61 7.50 -5.44
N TYR A 359 -7.56 8.80 -5.75
CA TYR A 359 -6.49 9.46 -6.49
C TYR A 359 -5.90 10.58 -5.63
N PRO A 360 -4.79 10.34 -4.90
CA PRO A 360 -4.28 11.29 -3.90
C PRO A 360 -3.69 12.57 -4.49
N GLU A 361 -3.04 12.47 -5.65
CA GLU A 361 -2.26 13.56 -6.26
C GLU A 361 -2.90 14.06 -7.57
N HIS A 362 -4.22 13.90 -7.71
CA HIS A 362 -4.91 14.39 -8.89
C HIS A 362 -4.95 15.91 -8.91
N ILE A 363 -4.51 16.53 -10.00
CA ILE A 363 -4.49 17.98 -10.12
C ILE A 363 -5.91 18.52 -10.23
N ALA A 364 -6.23 19.53 -9.42
CA ALA A 364 -7.55 20.15 -9.37
C ALA A 364 -7.95 20.72 -10.74
N GLY A 365 -9.13 20.32 -11.22
CA GLY A 365 -9.67 20.79 -12.49
C GLY A 365 -9.07 20.16 -13.75
N ALA A 366 -8.14 19.21 -13.62
CA ALA A 366 -7.69 18.37 -14.73
C ALA A 366 -8.80 17.42 -15.19
N THR A 367 -8.65 16.86 -16.39
CA THR A 367 -9.62 15.88 -16.92
C THR A 367 -9.43 14.52 -16.24
N ARG A 368 -10.57 13.83 -16.08
CA ARG A 368 -10.70 12.56 -15.35
C ARG A 368 -11.06 11.40 -16.28
N GLN A 369 -10.90 11.58 -17.59
CA GLN A 369 -11.32 10.60 -18.62
C GLN A 369 -10.59 9.26 -18.50
N HIS A 370 -9.36 9.26 -17.99
CA HIS A 370 -8.55 8.06 -17.80
C HIS A 370 -8.93 7.22 -16.57
N TRP A 371 -9.86 7.69 -15.73
CA TRP A 371 -10.28 6.95 -14.55
C TRP A 371 -11.04 5.68 -14.93
N GLN A 372 -10.79 4.59 -14.19
CA GLN A 372 -11.16 3.21 -14.58
C GLN A 372 -12.65 3.00 -14.88
N LYS A 373 -13.51 3.84 -14.30
CA LYS A 373 -14.96 3.81 -14.54
C LYS A 373 -15.52 5.20 -14.85
N HIS A 374 -14.82 6.06 -15.60
CA HIS A 374 -15.39 7.38 -15.91
C HIS A 374 -16.78 7.27 -16.57
N ASP A 375 -17.81 7.85 -15.94
CA ASP A 375 -19.21 7.80 -16.36
C ASP A 375 -19.83 9.20 -16.41
N ASN A 376 -21.08 9.30 -16.88
CA ASN A 376 -21.78 10.58 -17.01
C ASN A 376 -21.94 11.32 -15.66
N ILE A 377 -22.04 10.58 -14.55
CA ILE A 377 -22.13 11.15 -13.20
C ILE A 377 -20.78 11.77 -12.81
N SER A 378 -19.68 11.05 -13.06
CA SER A 378 -18.32 11.54 -12.85
C SER A 378 -18.01 12.75 -13.71
N LEU A 379 -18.51 12.78 -14.95
CA LEU A 379 -18.40 13.92 -15.86
C LEU A 379 -19.16 15.13 -15.30
N SER A 380 -20.43 14.97 -14.90
CA SER A 380 -21.24 16.05 -14.33
C SER A 380 -20.60 16.65 -13.07
N ARG A 381 -20.08 15.79 -12.18
CA ARG A 381 -19.32 16.22 -11.00
C ARG A 381 -18.03 16.96 -11.41
N SER A 382 -17.35 16.51 -12.46
CA SER A 382 -16.16 17.18 -12.99
C SER A 382 -16.46 18.59 -13.48
N THR A 383 -17.56 18.76 -14.21
CA THR A 383 -18.00 20.07 -14.68
C THR A 383 -18.30 21.00 -13.50
N TRP A 384 -19.02 20.50 -12.50
CA TRP A 384 -19.34 21.27 -11.29
C TRP A 384 -18.09 21.68 -10.48
N SER A 385 -17.17 20.74 -10.22
CA SER A 385 -15.89 21.06 -9.55
C SER A 385 -15.09 22.09 -10.32
N HIS A 386 -15.04 21.97 -11.66
CA HIS A 386 -14.33 22.90 -12.51
C HIS A 386 -14.94 24.31 -12.46
N GLN A 387 -16.27 24.44 -12.46
CA GLN A 387 -16.95 25.72 -12.31
C GLN A 387 -16.63 26.39 -10.96
N LEU A 388 -16.64 25.61 -9.87
CA LEU A 388 -16.29 26.12 -8.54
C LEU A 388 -14.84 26.61 -8.48
N LEU A 389 -13.90 25.84 -9.03
CA LEU A 389 -12.49 26.22 -9.09
C LEU A 389 -12.30 27.50 -9.91
N THR A 390 -12.92 27.57 -11.09
CA THR A 390 -12.84 28.77 -11.94
C THR A 390 -13.39 29.99 -11.21
N SER A 391 -14.57 29.89 -10.59
CA SER A 391 -15.14 30.99 -9.80
C SER A 391 -14.24 31.40 -8.62
N PHE A 392 -13.62 30.43 -7.92
CA PHE A 392 -12.69 30.73 -6.83
C PHE A 392 -11.47 31.52 -7.32
N PHE A 393 -10.90 31.14 -8.45
CA PHE A 393 -9.73 31.80 -9.03
C PHE A 393 -10.04 33.14 -9.67
N ASP A 394 -11.20 33.29 -10.30
CA ASP A 394 -11.69 34.58 -10.82
C ASP A 394 -11.86 35.60 -9.68
N ASN A 395 -12.34 35.15 -8.52
CA ASN A 395 -12.46 35.98 -7.32
C ASN A 395 -11.12 36.22 -6.60
N ASN A 396 -10.09 35.40 -6.87
CA ASN A 396 -8.78 35.48 -6.21
C ASN A 396 -7.63 35.44 -7.24
N PRO A 397 -7.49 36.44 -8.12
CA PRO A 397 -6.55 36.40 -9.25
C PRO A 397 -5.08 36.30 -8.82
N HIS A 398 -4.74 36.80 -7.63
CA HIS A 398 -3.41 36.66 -7.03
C HIS A 398 -3.03 35.19 -6.73
N LEU A 399 -4.01 34.27 -6.65
CA LEU A 399 -3.78 32.86 -6.42
C LEU A 399 -3.61 32.04 -7.71
N ASN A 400 -3.77 32.63 -8.90
CA ASN A 400 -3.70 31.89 -10.17
C ASN A 400 -2.38 31.14 -10.38
N GLY A 401 -1.27 31.69 -9.90
CA GLY A 401 0.05 31.02 -9.95
C GLY A 401 0.10 29.70 -9.16
N TYR A 402 -0.83 29.49 -8.21
CA TYR A 402 -0.89 28.32 -7.35
C TYR A 402 -1.84 27.22 -7.86
N LYS A 403 -2.56 27.45 -8.97
CA LYS A 403 -3.52 26.48 -9.53
C LYS A 403 -2.90 25.11 -9.80
N LYS A 404 -1.64 25.08 -10.25
CA LYS A 404 -0.85 23.86 -10.52
C LYS A 404 -0.43 23.08 -9.26
N PHE A 405 -0.64 23.64 -8.07
CA PHE A 405 -0.32 23.01 -6.79
C PHE A 405 -1.57 22.62 -6.00
N LEU A 406 -2.76 22.85 -6.55
CA LEU A 406 -3.99 22.34 -5.97
C LEU A 406 -4.19 20.89 -6.39
N PHE A 407 -4.26 20.01 -5.40
CA PHE A 407 -4.61 18.61 -5.58
C PHE A 407 -6.03 18.38 -5.05
N GLU A 408 -6.86 17.71 -5.85
CA GLU A 408 -8.15 17.19 -5.42
C GLU A 408 -7.94 15.72 -5.04
N GLY A 409 -7.79 15.43 -3.75
CA GLY A 409 -7.91 14.05 -3.27
C GLY A 409 -9.33 13.54 -3.59
N ALA A 410 -9.47 12.75 -4.65
CA ALA A 410 -10.78 12.35 -5.13
C ALA A 410 -11.09 10.92 -4.67
N LEU A 411 -12.13 10.79 -3.85
CA LEU A 411 -12.76 9.51 -3.54
C LEU A 411 -14.01 9.34 -4.41
N LEU A 412 -14.10 8.23 -5.12
CA LEU A 412 -15.30 7.80 -5.85
C LEU A 412 -15.81 6.53 -5.20
N MET A 413 -16.98 6.61 -4.56
CA MET A 413 -17.72 5.44 -4.08
C MET A 413 -18.88 5.18 -5.02
N ARG A 414 -19.06 3.92 -5.42
CA ARG A 414 -20.14 3.48 -6.31
C ARG A 414 -20.71 2.16 -5.86
#